data_AF-A0A4R6TYZ6-F1
#
_entry.id   AF-A0A4R6TYZ6-F1
#
_cell.length_a   1.000
_cell.length_b   1.000
_cell.length_c   1.000
_cell.angle_alpha   90.00
_cell.angle_beta   90.00
_cell.angle_gamma   90.00
#
_symmetry.space_group_name_H-M   'P 1'
#
loop_
_entity.id
_entity.type
_entity.pdbx_description
1 polymer ?
#
loop_
_entity_poly.entity_id
_entity_poly.type
_entity_poly.pdbx_seq_one_letter_code
_entity_poly.pdbx_strand_id
1 'polypeptide(L)' 'MSDQYTYARFWRCALQVNPVSYNGAYRGNDHGMDEAEYNQALLEKCKALDIKVIGLADRNRVAM' A
#
# COMPACT_ATOMS: atom_id res chain seq x y z
N MET A 1 -4.23 15.99 20.25
CA MET A 1 -5.63 15.75 20.65
C MET A 1 -5.80 14.27 20.85
N SER A 2 -6.04 13.84 22.07
CA SER A 2 -6.33 12.45 22.42
C SER A 2 -7.81 12.19 22.12
N ASP A 3 -8.10 11.64 20.95
CA ASP A 3 -9.45 11.21 20.61
C ASP A 3 -9.85 10.06 21.53
N GLN A 4 -10.74 10.34 22.48
CA GLN A 4 -11.32 9.33 23.36
C GLN A 4 -12.43 8.62 22.60
N TYR A 5 -12.12 7.45 22.05
CA TYR A 5 -13.10 6.63 21.34
C TYR A 5 -14.10 6.02 22.33
N THR A 6 -15.27 6.62 22.44
CA THR A 6 -16.37 6.14 23.31
C THR A 6 -17.20 5.01 22.68
N TYR A 7 -16.90 4.65 21.42
CA TYR A 7 -17.59 3.62 20.66
C TYR A 7 -16.64 2.96 19.63
N ALA A 8 -17.02 1.78 19.14
CA ALA A 8 -16.27 1.07 18.11
C ALA A 8 -16.30 1.83 16.77
N ARG A 9 -15.13 2.05 16.18
CA ARG A 9 -14.97 2.71 14.88
C ARG A 9 -14.49 1.69 13.84
N PHE A 10 -15.13 1.70 12.68
CA PHE A 10 -14.71 0.88 11.55
C PHE A 10 -13.87 1.72 10.59
N TRP A 11 -12.80 1.11 10.07
CA TRP A 11 -11.95 1.72 9.07
C TRP A 11 -11.88 0.84 7.84
N ARG A 12 -11.92 1.48 6.67
CA ARG A 12 -11.54 0.82 5.43
C ARG A 12 -10.02 0.77 5.37
N CYS A 13 -9.49 -0.43 5.19
CA CYS A 13 -8.06 -0.69 5.10
C CYS A 13 -7.72 -1.36 3.77
N ALA A 14 -6.48 -1.19 3.30
CA ALA A 14 -5.93 -1.94 2.17
C ALA A 14 -4.67 -2.71 2.58
N LEU A 15 -4.36 -3.75 1.80
CA LEU A 15 -3.11 -4.49 1.88
C LEU A 15 -2.50 -4.56 0.48
N GLN A 16 -1.37 -3.89 0.30
CA GLN A 16 -0.56 -3.98 -0.91
C GLN A 16 0.51 -5.06 -0.71
N VAL A 17 0.39 -6.16 -1.45
CA VAL A 17 1.25 -7.36 -1.28
C VAL A 17 2.46 -7.36 -2.21
N ASN A 18 2.42 -6.54 -3.25
CA ASN A 18 3.43 -6.47 -4.29
C ASN A 18 3.97 -5.05 -4.31
N PRO A 19 5.21 -4.80 -3.85
CA PRO A 19 5.82 -3.48 -3.93
C PRO A 19 6.19 -3.12 -5.37
N VAL A 20 6.64 -1.88 -5.59
CA VAL A 20 7.07 -1.32 -6.90
C VAL A 20 7.92 -2.31 -7.71
N SER A 21 8.91 -2.94 -7.08
CA SER A 21 9.85 -3.84 -7.76
C SER A 21 9.26 -5.19 -8.18
N TYR A 22 8.08 -5.57 -7.67
CA TYR A 22 7.53 -6.91 -7.88
C TYR A 22 7.32 -7.25 -9.36
N ASN A 23 6.79 -6.30 -10.13
CA ASN A 23 6.48 -6.53 -11.53
C ASN A 23 7.75 -6.69 -12.38
N GLY A 24 8.74 -5.83 -12.19
CA GLY A 24 10.06 -5.97 -12.81
C GLY A 24 10.75 -7.28 -12.43
N ALA A 25 10.71 -7.66 -11.15
CA ALA A 25 11.41 -8.84 -10.65
C ALA A 25 10.75 -10.19 -11.01
N TYR A 26 9.41 -10.24 -11.14
CA TYR A 26 8.69 -11.52 -11.22
C TYR A 26 7.68 -11.63 -12.37
N ARG A 27 7.38 -10.54 -13.10
CA ARG A 27 6.38 -10.53 -14.17
C ARG A 27 6.92 -10.10 -15.53
N GLY A 28 8.20 -9.75 -15.62
CA GLY A 28 8.89 -9.46 -16.88
C GLY A 28 8.46 -8.18 -17.60
N ASN A 29 7.50 -7.44 -17.03
CA ASN A 29 7.04 -6.15 -17.51
C ASN A 29 6.97 -5.19 -16.33
N ASP A 30 7.79 -4.14 -16.38
CA ASP A 30 7.75 -3.06 -15.42
C ASP A 30 6.53 -2.16 -15.69
N HIS A 31 6.00 -1.52 -14.65
CA HIS A 31 4.93 -0.53 -14.79
C HIS A 31 5.46 0.85 -15.24
N GLY A 32 6.79 0.99 -15.41
CA GLY A 32 7.42 2.20 -15.93
C GLY A 32 7.35 3.39 -14.98
N MET A 33 7.22 3.11 -13.68
CA MET A 33 7.20 4.13 -12.63
C MET A 33 8.39 3.87 -11.72
N ASP A 34 8.98 4.92 -11.18
CA ASP A 34 9.87 4.78 -10.05
C ASP A 34 9.09 4.50 -8.74
N GLU A 35 9.81 4.29 -7.64
CA GLU A 35 9.20 4.02 -6.34
C GLU A 35 8.35 5.19 -5.82
N ALA A 36 8.77 6.44 -6.08
CA ALA A 36 8.04 7.62 -5.62
C ALA A 36 6.72 7.78 -6.38
N GLU A 37 6.76 7.64 -7.71
CA GLU A 37 5.59 7.68 -8.59
C GLU A 37 4.59 6.57 -8.25
N TYR A 38 5.09 5.35 -8.04
CA TYR A 38 4.27 4.22 -7.64
C TYR A 38 3.57 4.46 -6.29
N ASN A 39 4.33 4.89 -5.29
CA ASN A 39 3.80 5.17 -3.95
C ASN A 39 2.82 6.34 -3.96
N GLN A 40 3.06 7.36 -4.78
CA GLN A 40 2.13 8.48 -4.94
C GLN A 40 0.82 8.01 -5.59
N ALA A 41 0.89 7.20 -6.65
CA ALA A 41 -0.29 6.64 -7.30
C ALA A 41 -1.10 5.75 -6.33
N LEU A 42 -0.42 4.94 -5.52
CA LEU A 42 -1.05 4.11 -4.47
C LEU A 42 -1.77 4.98 -3.43
N LEU A 43 -1.10 6.05 -2.95
CA LEU A 43 -1.67 6.99 -1.99
C LEU A 43 -2.91 7.69 -2.55
N GLU A 44 -2.87 8.17 -3.80
CA GLU A 44 -4.03 8.82 -4.43
C GLU A 44 -5.23 7.87 -4.54
N LYS A 45 -5.00 6.59 -4.83
CA LYS A 45 -6.08 5.58 -4.78
C LYS A 45 -6.61 5.34 -3.37
N CYS A 46 -5.73 5.28 -2.36
CA CYS A 46 -6.17 5.17 -0.97
C CYS A 46 -7.05 6.35 -0.54
N LYS A 47 -6.66 7.58 -0.90
CA LYS A 47 -7.47 8.78 -0.64
C LYS A 47 -8.83 8.73 -1.33
N ALA A 48 -8.85 8.39 -2.63
CA ALA A 48 -10.08 8.31 -3.41
C ALA A 48 -11.07 7.27 -2.88
N LEU A 49 -10.57 6.21 -2.24
CA LEU A 49 -11.38 5.13 -1.66
C LEU A 49 -11.66 5.29 -0.16
N ASP A 50 -11.25 6.40 0.46
CA ASP A 50 -11.32 6.63 1.91
C ASP A 50 -10.64 5.54 2.76
N ILE A 51 -9.49 5.04 2.28
CA ILE A 51 -8.66 4.09 3.03
C ILE A 51 -7.90 4.82 4.11
N LYS A 52 -8.06 4.39 5.36
CA LYS A 52 -7.41 5.00 6.54
C LYS A 52 -6.06 4.38 6.84
N VAL A 53 -5.89 3.10 6.52
CA VAL A 53 -4.65 2.35 6.76
C VAL A 53 -4.34 1.50 5.54
N ILE A 54 -3.09 1.57 5.09
CA ILE A 54 -2.56 0.63 4.11
C ILE A 54 -1.41 -0.15 4.73
N GLY A 55 -1.51 -1.47 4.72
CA GLY A 55 -0.40 -2.36 5.00
C GLY A 55 0.40 -2.62 3.73
N LEU A 56 1.73 -2.56 3.84
CA LEU A 56 2.64 -2.97 2.77
C LEU A 56 3.28 -4.29 3.17
N ALA A 57 3.22 -5.27 2.27
CA ALA A 57 3.94 -6.53 2.40
C ALA A 57 4.77 -6.74 1.14
N ASP A 58 5.96 -7.31 1.30
CA ASP A 58 6.74 -7.82 0.20
C ASP A 58 6.77 -9.34 0.33
N ARG A 59 5.94 -10.01 -0.47
CA ARG A 59 5.80 -11.47 -0.45
C ARG A 59 7.12 -12.19 -0.75
N ASN A 60 8.04 -11.54 -1.45
CA ASN A 60 9.26 -12.17 -1.94
C ASN A 60 10.52 -11.76 -1.17
N ARG A 61 10.38 -10.93 -0.12
CA ARG A 61 11.46 -10.67 0.82
C ARG A 61 11.60 -11.83 1.81
N VAL A 62 12.16 -12.94 1.35
CA VAL A 62 12.72 -13.97 2.24
C VAL A 62 14.04 -13.40 2.73
N ALA A 63 14.06 -12.88 3.97
CA ALA A 63 15.33 -12.61 4.64
C ALA A 63 15.99 -13.97 4.92
N MET A 64 17.10 -14.26 4.23
CA MET A 64 18.09 -15.22 4.72
C MET A 64 18.97 -14.55 5.76
#